data_AF-A0A0C2FI81-F1
#
_entry.id   AF-A0A0C2FI81-F1
#
_cell.length_a   1.000
_cell.length_b   1.000
_cell.length_c   1.000
_cell.angle_alpha   90.00
_cell.angle_beta   90.00
_cell.angle_gamma   90.00
#
_symmetry.space_group_name_H-M   'P 1'
#
loop_
_entity.id
_entity.type
_entity.pdbx_description
1 polymer ?
#
loop_
_entity_poly.entity_id
_entity_poly.type
_entity_poly.pdbx_seq_one_letter_code
_entity_poly.pdbx_strand_id
1 'polypeptide(L)'
;MPFGQLPVLEVDGKQLAQSLAICRYLARQFGFAGKTPFDEAVVDSLADQYSDYRVEIKSYFYTAVGMMQGDEDQLKKDVLLPARDKFLGFITKFLKKNPSGE
;
A
#
# COMPACT_ATOMS: atom_id res chain seq x y z
N MET A 1 3.34 5.00 -21.60
CA MET A 1 2.50 5.26 -20.40
C MET A 1 1.09 4.72 -20.62
N PRO A 2 0.82 3.45 -20.27
CA PRO A 2 -0.46 2.79 -20.57
C PRO A 2 -1.71 3.58 -20.14
N PHE A 3 -1.64 4.28 -19.00
CA PHE A 3 -2.76 5.06 -18.44
C PHE A 3 -2.44 6.54 -18.23
N GLY A 4 -1.42 7.08 -18.90
CA GLY A 4 -1.02 8.49 -18.74
C GLY A 4 -0.54 8.88 -17.33
N GLN A 5 -0.22 7.89 -16.49
CA GLN A 5 0.24 8.07 -15.11
C GLN A 5 1.53 7.30 -14.84
N LEU A 6 2.28 7.77 -13.85
CA LEU A 6 3.41 7.05 -13.26
C LEU A 6 2.97 6.40 -11.93
N PRO A 7 3.62 5.30 -11.51
CA PRO A 7 4.79 4.66 -12.13
C PRO A 7 4.46 3.73 -13.30
N VAL A 8 5.47 3.49 -14.15
CA VAL A 8 5.48 2.47 -15.22
C VAL A 8 6.80 1.70 -15.15
N LEU A 9 6.73 0.37 -15.09
CA LEU A 9 7.86 -0.54 -15.26
C LEU A 9 7.96 -0.96 -16.72
N GLU A 10 9.17 -1.08 -17.26
CA GLU A 10 9.41 -1.65 -18.58
C GLU A 10 10.30 -2.90 -18.47
N VAL A 11 9.85 -4.00 -19.06
CA VAL A 11 10.58 -5.28 -19.10
C VAL A 11 10.60 -5.74 -20.56
N ASP A 12 11.78 -5.81 -21.16
CA ASP A 12 11.97 -6.20 -22.57
C ASP A 12 11.06 -5.44 -23.55
N GLY A 13 10.95 -4.11 -23.36
CA GLY A 13 10.11 -3.24 -24.18
C GLY A 13 8.60 -3.34 -23.90
N LYS A 14 8.16 -4.17 -22.95
CA LYS A 14 6.75 -4.26 -22.52
C LYS A 14 6.52 -3.40 -21.29
N GLN A 15 5.51 -2.53 -21.35
CA GLN A 15 5.17 -1.62 -20.26
C GLN A 15 4.10 -2.20 -19.32
N LEU A 16 4.37 -2.16 -18.02
CA LEU A 16 3.44 -2.48 -16.94
C LEU A 16 3.22 -1.23 -16.08
N ALA A 17 1.97 -0.76 -16.00
CA ALA A 17 1.58 0.36 -15.14
C ALA A 17 0.94 -0.15 -13.83
N GLN A 18 0.53 0.78 -12.96
CA GLN A 18 -0.05 0.56 -11.62
C GLN A 18 0.96 0.06 -10.59
N SER A 19 1.20 0.86 -9.55
CA SER A 19 2.24 0.59 -8.55
C SER A 19 2.10 -0.78 -7.88
N LEU A 20 0.89 -1.19 -7.48
CA LEU A 20 0.68 -2.50 -6.83
C LEU A 20 0.84 -3.67 -7.81
N ALA A 21 0.46 -3.49 -9.08
CA ALA A 21 0.66 -4.53 -10.09
C ALA A 21 2.16 -4.75 -10.38
N ILE A 22 2.92 -3.65 -10.47
CA ILE A 22 4.38 -3.66 -10.59
C ILE A 22 5.00 -4.37 -9.38
N CYS A 23 4.63 -3.99 -8.15
CA CYS A 23 5.15 -4.62 -6.93
C CYS A 23 4.85 -6.13 -6.90
N ARG A 24 3.62 -6.56 -7.20
CA ARG A 24 3.26 -8.00 -7.23
C ARG A 24 4.04 -8.77 -8.30
N TYR A 25 4.21 -8.19 -9.48
CA TYR A 25 5.01 -8.80 -10.54
C TYR A 25 6.46 -9.03 -10.08
N LEU A 26 7.12 -8.00 -9.56
CA LEU A 26 8.50 -8.10 -9.09
C LEU A 26 8.63 -9.02 -7.87
N ALA A 27 7.67 -8.97 -6.94
CA ALA A 27 7.64 -9.87 -5.79
C ALA A 27 7.60 -11.35 -6.22
N ARG A 28 6.82 -11.70 -7.25
CA ARG A 28 6.81 -13.06 -7.81
C ARG A 28 8.13 -13.43 -8.48
N GLN A 29 8.75 -12.50 -9.22
CA GLN A 29 10.03 -12.76 -9.89
C GLN A 29 11.17 -13.03 -8.90
N PHE A 30 11.13 -12.39 -7.72
CA PHE A 30 12.22 -12.45 -6.75
C PHE A 30 11.88 -13.23 -5.47
N GLY A 31 10.75 -13.94 -5.42
CA GLY A 31 10.40 -14.82 -4.29
C GLY A 31 9.88 -14.12 -3.03
N PHE A 32 9.32 -12.91 -3.17
CA PHE A 32 8.73 -12.12 -2.07
C PHE A 32 7.20 -12.11 -2.06
N ALA A 33 6.54 -12.87 -2.93
CA ALA A 33 5.08 -12.87 -3.02
C ALA A 33 4.39 -13.80 -2.01
N GLY A 34 5.10 -14.77 -1.43
CA GLY A 34 4.53 -15.84 -0.62
C GLY A 34 4.99 -17.22 -1.12
N LYS A 35 4.81 -18.26 -0.31
CA LYS A 35 5.30 -19.62 -0.61
C LYS A 35 4.23 -20.47 -1.32
N THR A 36 2.96 -20.17 -1.11
CA THR A 36 1.81 -20.83 -1.74
C THR A 36 0.86 -19.82 -2.39
N PRO A 37 -0.04 -20.25 -3.30
CA PRO A 37 -1.03 -19.34 -3.87
C PRO A 37 -1.93 -18.67 -2.83
N PHE A 38 -2.18 -19.33 -1.69
CA PHE A 38 -2.94 -18.73 -0.60
C PHE A 38 -2.11 -17.70 0.17
N ASP A 39 -0.81 -17.94 0.40
CA ASP A 39 0.07 -16.95 1.00
C ASP A 39 0.20 -15.71 0.12
N GLU A 40 0.28 -15.88 -1.21
CA GLU A 40 0.21 -14.77 -2.16
C GLU A 40 -1.08 -13.96 -2.01
N ALA A 41 -2.24 -14.64 -1.92
CA ALA A 41 -3.51 -13.96 -1.71
C ALA A 41 -3.56 -13.20 -0.36
N VAL A 42 -2.92 -13.74 0.67
CA VAL A 42 -2.78 -13.06 1.97
C VAL A 42 -1.91 -11.80 1.84
N VAL A 43 -0.76 -11.89 1.17
CA VAL A 43 0.11 -10.72 0.91
C VAL A 43 -0.63 -9.66 0.09
N ASP A 44 -1.33 -10.08 -0.96
CA ASP A 44 -2.14 -9.19 -1.80
C ASP A 44 -3.23 -8.49 -0.96
N SER A 45 -3.93 -9.23 -0.09
CA SER A 45 -4.96 -8.64 0.79
C SER A 45 -4.40 -7.57 1.74
N LEU A 46 -3.18 -7.75 2.24
CA LEU A 46 -2.51 -6.78 3.11
C LEU A 46 -2.07 -5.54 2.33
N ALA A 47 -1.58 -5.72 1.11
CA ALA A 47 -1.22 -4.62 0.21
C ALA A 47 -2.45 -3.78 -0.19
N ASP A 48 -3.59 -4.43 -0.46
CA ASP A 48 -4.85 -3.74 -0.75
C ASP A 48 -5.39 -3.00 0.48
N GLN A 49 -5.32 -3.61 1.66
CA GLN A 49 -5.70 -2.94 2.92
C GLN A 49 -4.81 -1.71 3.21
N TYR A 50 -3.53 -1.75 2.82
CA TYR A 50 -2.65 -0.58 2.89
C TYR A 50 -3.03 0.49 1.85
N SER A 51 -3.47 0.09 0.66
CA SER A 51 -4.00 1.02 -0.35
C SER A 51 -5.23 1.76 0.17
N ASP A 52 -6.17 1.05 0.80
CA ASP A 52 -7.35 1.66 1.41
C ASP A 52 -6.98 2.65 2.51
N TYR A 53 -6.02 2.28 3.37
CA TYR A 53 -5.49 3.19 4.39
C TYR A 53 -4.88 4.46 3.76
N ARG A 54 -4.11 4.34 2.67
CA ARG A 54 -3.55 5.51 1.95
C ARG A 54 -4.63 6.42 1.37
N VAL A 55 -5.75 5.86 0.91
CA VAL A 55 -6.90 6.64 0.45
C VAL A 55 -7.55 7.36 1.64
N GLU A 56 -7.73 6.68 2.77
CA GLU A 56 -8.31 7.24 3.99
C GLU A 56 -7.51 8.45 4.50
N ILE A 57 -6.17 8.38 4.47
CA ILE A 57 -5.29 9.48 4.93
C ILE A 57 -4.92 10.50 3.84
N LYS A 58 -5.51 10.42 2.64
CA LYS A 58 -5.07 11.20 1.47
C LYS A 58 -5.09 12.71 1.72
N SER A 59 -6.12 13.23 2.40
CA SER A 59 -6.25 14.66 2.70
C SER A 59 -5.13 15.14 3.63
N TYR A 60 -4.87 14.43 4.73
CA TYR A 60 -3.74 14.72 5.60
C TYR A 60 -2.42 14.66 4.85
N PHE A 61 -2.17 13.56 4.12
CA PHE A 61 -0.91 13.33 3.45
C PHE A 61 -0.62 14.41 2.39
N TYR A 62 -1.60 14.76 1.54
CA TYR A 62 -1.41 15.79 0.52
C TYR A 62 -1.25 17.19 1.12
N THR A 63 -1.92 17.50 2.23
CA THR A 63 -1.68 18.76 2.95
C THR A 63 -0.26 18.81 3.50
N ALA A 64 0.19 17.75 4.18
CA ALA A 64 1.53 17.68 4.77
C ALA A 64 2.67 17.77 3.74
N VAL A 65 2.45 17.30 2.50
CA VAL A 65 3.45 17.43 1.41
C VAL A 65 3.24 18.67 0.52
N GLY A 66 2.37 19.60 0.92
CA GLY A 66 2.16 20.87 0.20
C GLY A 66 1.42 20.73 -1.14
N MET A 67 0.76 19.60 -1.38
CA MET A 67 -0.03 19.34 -2.60
C MET A 67 -1.51 19.69 -2.45
N MET A 68 -1.95 20.02 -1.24
CA MET A 68 -3.31 20.43 -0.90
C MET A 68 -3.24 21.51 0.18
N GLN A 69 -4.17 22.46 0.17
CA GLN A 69 -4.34 23.39 1.29
C GLN A 69 -5.23 22.75 2.35
N GLY A 70 -4.88 22.92 3.63
CA GLY A 70 -5.66 22.44 4.75
C GLY A 70 -4.97 22.74 6.09
N ASP A 71 -5.71 22.58 7.18
CA ASP A 71 -5.15 22.60 8.52
C ASP A 71 -4.53 21.22 8.82
N GLU A 72 -3.21 21.14 8.76
CA GLU A 72 -2.47 19.88 8.99
C GLU A 72 -2.73 19.33 10.40
N ASP A 73 -2.77 20.18 11.43
CA ASP A 73 -2.94 19.77 12.82
C ASP A 73 -4.34 19.19 13.07
N GLN A 74 -5.36 19.80 12.45
CA GLN A 74 -6.71 19.28 12.48
C GLN A 74 -6.81 17.94 11.72
N LEU A 75 -6.31 17.89 10.47
CA LEU A 75 -6.35 16.67 9.65
C LEU A 75 -5.58 15.51 10.31
N LYS A 76 -4.50 15.81 11.04
CA LYS A 76 -3.77 14.81 11.81
C LYS A 76 -4.66 14.16 12.87
N LYS A 77 -5.40 14.96 13.63
CA LYS A 77 -6.29 14.49 14.72
C LYS A 77 -7.50 13.75 14.18
N ASP A 78 -8.13 14.31 13.14
CA ASP A 78 -9.45 13.86 12.69
C ASP A 78 -9.36 12.76 11.62
N VAL A 79 -8.25 12.68 10.87
CA VAL A 79 -8.08 11.73 9.76
C VAL A 79 -6.91 10.77 10.00
N LEU A 80 -5.69 11.28 10.17
CA LEU A 80 -4.49 10.42 10.24
C LEU A 80 -4.53 9.46 11.44
N LEU A 81 -4.69 10.00 12.66
CA LEU A 81 -4.57 9.19 13.88
C LEU A 81 -5.64 8.07 13.95
N PRO A 82 -6.93 8.33 13.69
CA PRO A 82 -7.95 7.27 13.67
C PRO A 82 -7.67 6.20 12.62
N ALA A 83 -7.35 6.60 11.38
CA ALA A 83 -7.06 5.69 10.28
C ALA A 83 -5.81 4.83 10.58
N ARG A 84 -4.77 5.45 11.15
CA ARG A 84 -3.53 4.77 11.55
C ARG A 84 -3.82 3.71 12.61
N ASP A 85 -4.56 4.07 13.66
CA ASP A 85 -4.82 3.16 14.78
C ASP A 85 -5.66 1.95 14.33
N LYS A 86 -6.63 2.18 13.45
CA LYS A 86 -7.40 1.12 12.78
C LYS A 86 -6.49 0.21 11.95
N PHE A 87 -5.69 0.78 11.04
CA PHE A 87 -4.80 0.03 10.15
C PHE A 87 -3.76 -0.77 10.93
N LEU A 88 -3.03 -0.14 11.85
CA LEU A 88 -2.04 -0.81 12.69
C LEU A 88 -2.67 -1.86 13.60
N GLY A 89 -3.92 -1.68 14.02
CA GLY A 89 -4.70 -2.69 14.72
C GLY A 89 -4.89 -3.97 13.89
N PHE A 90 -5.17 -3.85 12.59
CA PHE A 90 -5.26 -5.00 11.68
C PHE A 90 -3.89 -5.66 11.45
N ILE A 91 -2.85 -4.87 11.17
CA ILE A 91 -1.49 -5.39 10.95
C ILE A 91 -0.97 -6.13 12.18
N THR A 92 -1.18 -5.57 13.38
CA THR A 92 -0.79 -6.22 14.65
C THR A 92 -1.46 -7.58 14.83
N LYS A 93 -2.73 -7.73 14.45
CA LYS A 93 -3.44 -9.01 14.51
C LYS A 93 -2.84 -10.03 13.54
N PHE A 94 -2.42 -9.60 12.36
CA PHE A 94 -1.72 -10.46 11.39
C PHE A 94 -0.35 -10.90 11.90
N LEU A 95 0.49 -9.96 12.36
CA LEU A 95 1.83 -10.27 12.87
C LEU A 95 1.80 -11.21 14.07
N LYS A 96 0.81 -11.08 14.97
CA LYS A 96 0.63 -12.01 16.10
C LYS A 96 0.28 -13.44 15.67
N LYS A 97 -0.36 -13.62 14.51
CA LYS A 97 -0.72 -14.93 13.96
C LYS A 97 0.43 -15.58 13.18
N ASN A 98 1.37 -14.77 12.67
CA ASN A 98 2.56 -15.25 11.97
C ASN A 98 3.84 -14.63 12.58
N PRO A 99 4.32 -15.16 13.73
CA PRO A 99 5.44 -14.58 14.46
C PRO A 99 6.79 -14.78 13.77
N SER A 100 6.91 -15.66 12.78
CA SER A 100 8.17 -15.89 12.05
C SER A 100 8.49 -14.79 11.05
N GLY A 101 7.51 -13.98 10.62
CA GLY A 101 7.72 -12.96 9.58
C GLY A 101 8.12 -13.53 8.22
N GLU A 102 8.02 -14.86 8.06
CA GLU A 102 8.25 -15.64 6.84
C GLU A 102 6.94 -16.09 6.18
#